data_AF-A0A959UR13-F1
#
_entry.id   AF-A0A959UR13-F1
#
_cell.length_a   1.000
_cell.length_b   1.000
_cell.length_c   1.000
_cell.angle_alpha   90.00
_cell.angle_beta   90.00
_cell.angle_gamma   90.00
#
_symmetry.space_group_name_H-M   'P 1'
#
loop_
_entity.id
_entity.type
_entity.pdbx_description
1 polymer ?
#
loop_
_entity_poly.entity_id
_entity_poly.type
_entity_poly.pdbx_seq_one_letter_code
_entity_poly.pdbx_strand_id
1 'polypeptide(L)'
;MEPGTSDPRWSSIDSLEEKGLYADALRLTDEVLATARSEGDRLTEFRAWMERARFQGYTGVDESVSLDELEARAGDAPEPLRALLHSALGQAWWQRYENERWRVLDRTNTIGDPDDPDTWGQRAYMAKVLGHFQASLEARDTLVELPVHVLDGLLDPAGEAHLRPTLYDLLAHRALAVFTNPETRLAEPASRFQLDQEKDFALFESFAHPRQQHPDSASWLFQALRLYRDLARLHLSDTRPDALVDVELQRLAFVREHSVLPDKDSLYLDALTTLRTRLPKDSCWSEVTHAMARFHAGEGGRYQRLAGDAYKHAKDTAVALCEEGIARFPGSFGARHCEALRRE
;
A
#
# COMPACT_ATOMS: atom_id res chain seq x y z
N MET A 1 -15.33 5.05 24.29
CA MET A 1 -15.00 3.64 24.57
C MET A 1 -13.59 3.62 25.10
N GLU A 2 -13.36 2.97 26.24
CA GLU A 2 -12.02 2.83 26.81
C GLU A 2 -11.13 1.97 25.87
N PRO A 3 -9.86 2.34 25.65
CA PRO A 3 -8.94 1.51 24.89
C PRO A 3 -8.49 0.34 25.77
N GLY A 4 -8.80 -0.90 25.35
CA GLY A 4 -8.17 -2.10 25.91
C GLY A 4 -9.09 -3.14 26.56
N THR A 5 -10.42 -2.99 26.53
CA THR A 5 -11.30 -4.13 26.85
C THR A 5 -11.31 -5.10 25.67
N SER A 6 -10.61 -6.23 25.81
CA SER A 6 -10.76 -7.39 24.92
C SER A 6 -12.24 -7.71 24.83
N ASP A 7 -12.80 -7.60 23.62
CA ASP A 7 -14.21 -7.89 23.38
C ASP A 7 -14.46 -9.38 23.72
N PRO A 8 -15.32 -9.68 24.71
CA PRO A 8 -15.48 -11.02 25.25
C PRO A 8 -15.94 -12.04 24.20
N ARG A 9 -16.51 -11.58 23.08
CA ARG A 9 -16.86 -12.43 21.93
C ARG A 9 -15.63 -13.13 21.35
N TRP A 10 -14.47 -12.47 21.35
CA TRP A 10 -13.23 -12.98 20.77
C TRP A 10 -12.40 -13.78 21.75
N SER A 11 -12.43 -13.45 23.05
CA SER A 11 -11.62 -14.17 24.05
C SER A 11 -11.83 -15.70 24.05
N SER A 12 -13.06 -16.16 23.79
CA SER A 12 -13.34 -17.60 23.69
C SER A 12 -12.78 -18.22 22.39
N ILE A 13 -12.88 -17.49 21.29
CA ILE A 13 -12.34 -17.89 19.98
C ILE A 13 -10.82 -17.96 20.06
N ASP A 14 -10.18 -16.91 20.57
CA ASP A 14 -8.73 -16.81 20.76
C ASP A 14 -8.21 -17.97 21.63
N SER A 15 -8.92 -18.31 22.72
CA SER A 15 -8.54 -19.45 23.58
C SER A 15 -8.66 -20.81 22.89
N LEU A 16 -9.59 -20.97 21.95
CA LEU A 16 -9.71 -22.20 21.16
C LEU A 16 -8.62 -22.28 20.09
N GLU A 17 -8.28 -21.16 19.46
CA GLU A 17 -7.16 -21.04 18.53
C GLU A 17 -5.83 -21.43 19.20
N GLU A 18 -5.54 -20.89 20.38
CA GLU A 18 -4.33 -21.22 21.15
C GLU A 18 -4.21 -22.72 21.47
N LYS A 19 -5.35 -23.42 21.59
CA LYS A 19 -5.42 -24.87 21.83
C LYS A 19 -5.44 -25.70 20.55
N GLY A 20 -5.42 -25.07 19.38
CA GLY A 20 -5.52 -25.75 18.08
C GLY A 20 -6.90 -26.33 17.78
N LEU A 21 -7.95 -25.88 18.49
CA LEU A 21 -9.32 -26.35 18.33
C LEU A 21 -10.07 -25.55 17.24
N TYR A 22 -9.53 -25.58 16.02
CA TYR A 22 -9.98 -24.70 14.93
C TYR A 22 -11.41 -24.95 14.46
N ALA A 23 -11.91 -26.19 14.54
CA ALA A 23 -13.31 -26.48 14.20
C ALA A 23 -14.30 -25.84 15.20
N ASP A 24 -13.95 -25.83 16.48
CA ASP A 24 -14.76 -25.17 17.51
C ASP A 24 -14.65 -23.64 17.40
N ALA A 25 -13.44 -23.13 17.11
CA ALA A 25 -13.22 -21.71 16.86
C ALA A 25 -14.02 -21.22 15.64
N LEU A 26 -14.04 -22.01 14.55
CA LEU A 26 -14.83 -21.75 13.35
C LEU A 26 -16.33 -21.67 13.68
N ARG A 27 -16.86 -22.66 14.43
CA ARG A 27 -18.27 -22.65 14.84
C ARG A 27 -18.64 -21.41 15.66
N LEU A 28 -17.82 -21.01 16.63
CA LEU A 28 -18.07 -19.78 17.39
C LEU A 28 -17.94 -18.53 16.52
N THR A 29 -17.04 -18.53 15.55
CA THR A 29 -16.88 -17.43 14.60
C THR A 29 -18.13 -17.28 13.71
N ASP A 30 -18.74 -18.40 13.27
CA ASP A 30 -19.99 -18.38 12.52
C ASP A 30 -21.16 -17.79 13.36
N GLU A 31 -21.20 -18.07 14.66
CA GLU A 31 -22.18 -17.48 15.59
C GLU A 31 -22.00 -15.97 15.76
N VAL A 32 -20.75 -15.51 15.91
CA VAL A 32 -20.40 -14.08 15.95
C VAL A 32 -20.76 -13.41 14.63
N LEU A 33 -20.45 -14.04 13.49
CA LEU A 33 -20.77 -13.54 12.16
C LEU A 33 -22.28 -13.36 11.97
N ALA A 34 -23.08 -14.37 12.32
CA ALA A 34 -24.53 -14.29 12.23
C ALA A 34 -25.11 -13.16 13.09
N THR A 35 -24.58 -12.99 14.31
CA THR A 35 -24.98 -11.93 15.23
C THR A 35 -24.64 -10.55 14.66
N ALA A 36 -23.39 -10.34 14.24
CA ALA A 36 -22.92 -9.07 13.68
C ALA A 36 -23.73 -8.66 12.44
N ARG A 37 -24.10 -9.62 11.58
CA ARG A 37 -24.98 -9.39 10.43
C ARG A 37 -26.38 -8.94 10.84
N SER A 38 -26.96 -9.56 11.87
CA SER A 38 -28.29 -9.21 12.35
C SER A 38 -28.35 -7.83 13.03
N GLU A 39 -27.26 -7.44 13.68
CA GLU A 39 -27.12 -6.16 14.38
C GLU A 39 -26.62 -5.02 13.47
N GLY A 40 -26.14 -5.35 12.26
CA GLY A 40 -25.52 -4.39 11.36
C GLY A 40 -24.13 -3.91 11.83
N ASP A 41 -23.46 -4.67 12.69
CA ASP A 41 -22.11 -4.40 13.18
C ASP A 41 -21.07 -4.78 12.11
N ARG A 42 -20.80 -3.83 11.22
CA ARG A 42 -19.95 -4.01 10.04
C ARG A 42 -18.50 -4.35 10.37
N LEU A 43 -17.97 -3.88 11.50
CA LEU A 43 -16.58 -4.10 11.88
C LEU A 43 -16.38 -5.49 12.47
N THR A 44 -17.28 -5.89 13.37
CA THR A 44 -17.30 -7.27 13.88
C THR A 44 -17.59 -8.25 12.75
N GLU A 45 -18.49 -7.91 11.83
CA GLU A 45 -18.75 -8.72 10.64
C GLU A 45 -17.49 -8.89 9.78
N PHE A 46 -16.77 -7.80 9.48
CA PHE A 46 -15.52 -7.88 8.72
C PHE A 46 -14.49 -8.77 9.43
N ARG A 47 -14.29 -8.59 10.74
CA ARG A 47 -13.38 -9.43 11.52
C ARG A 47 -13.77 -10.90 11.46
N ALA A 48 -15.05 -11.21 11.67
CA ALA A 48 -15.55 -12.57 11.65
C ALA A 48 -15.34 -13.24 10.29
N TRP A 49 -15.48 -12.50 9.20
CA TRP A 49 -15.13 -12.99 7.86
C TRP A 49 -13.65 -13.33 7.70
N MET A 50 -12.75 -12.47 8.20
CA MET A 50 -11.30 -12.74 8.14
C MET A 50 -10.92 -13.97 8.98
N GLU A 51 -11.46 -14.07 10.19
CA GLU A 51 -11.24 -15.19 11.10
C GLU A 51 -11.80 -16.50 10.56
N ARG A 52 -12.99 -16.44 9.96
CA ARG A 52 -13.66 -17.60 9.37
C ARG A 52 -12.83 -18.19 8.24
N ALA A 53 -12.35 -17.36 7.30
CA ALA A 53 -11.49 -17.79 6.21
C ALA A 53 -10.19 -18.44 6.74
N ARG A 54 -9.60 -17.86 7.79
CA ARG A 54 -8.40 -18.38 8.46
C ARG A 54 -8.64 -19.76 9.07
N PHE A 55 -9.71 -19.93 9.85
CA PHE A 55 -10.03 -21.22 10.47
C PHE A 55 -10.47 -22.28 9.45
N GLN A 56 -11.17 -21.88 8.38
CA GLN A 56 -11.49 -22.77 7.25
C GLN A 56 -10.21 -23.40 6.67
N GLY A 57 -9.17 -22.58 6.43
CA GLY A 57 -7.86 -23.07 5.98
C GLY A 57 -7.24 -24.12 6.92
N TYR A 58 -7.35 -23.95 8.24
CA TYR A 58 -6.85 -24.93 9.21
C TYR A 58 -7.67 -26.21 9.29
N THR A 59 -8.94 -26.17 8.88
CA THR A 59 -9.83 -27.34 8.84
C THR A 59 -9.80 -28.10 7.51
N GLY A 60 -8.95 -27.68 6.57
CA GLY A 60 -8.79 -28.33 5.26
C GLY A 60 -9.88 -27.96 4.25
N VAL A 61 -10.62 -26.88 4.49
CA VAL A 61 -11.50 -26.29 3.48
C VAL A 61 -10.64 -25.63 2.41
N ASP A 62 -10.98 -25.86 1.15
CA ASP A 62 -10.26 -25.28 0.02
C ASP A 62 -10.37 -23.74 0.03
N GLU A 63 -9.28 -23.06 -0.31
CA GLU A 63 -9.23 -21.59 -0.32
C GLU A 63 -10.28 -20.98 -1.26
N SER A 64 -10.59 -21.64 -2.39
CA SER A 64 -11.63 -21.20 -3.33
C SER A 64 -12.99 -21.02 -2.66
N VAL A 65 -13.36 -21.90 -1.74
CA VAL A 65 -14.64 -21.80 -1.01
C VAL A 65 -14.68 -20.52 -0.18
N SER A 66 -13.60 -20.21 0.53
CA SER A 66 -13.53 -19.01 1.37
C SER A 66 -13.54 -17.73 0.52
N LEU A 67 -12.85 -17.75 -0.63
CA LEU A 67 -12.85 -16.64 -1.58
C LEU A 67 -14.24 -16.41 -2.17
N ASP A 68 -14.93 -17.46 -2.61
CA ASP A 68 -16.27 -17.38 -3.19
C ASP A 68 -17.29 -16.83 -2.18
N GLU A 69 -17.22 -17.26 -0.92
CA GLU A 69 -18.08 -16.75 0.16
C GLU A 69 -17.83 -15.26 0.45
N LEU A 70 -16.56 -14.84 0.48
CA LEU A 70 -16.17 -13.44 0.65
C LEU A 70 -16.61 -12.58 -0.54
N GLU A 71 -16.48 -13.08 -1.77
CA GLU A 71 -16.92 -12.39 -2.99
C GLU A 71 -18.44 -12.23 -3.03
N ALA A 72 -19.17 -13.29 -2.71
CA ALA A 72 -20.62 -13.25 -2.61
C ALA A 72 -21.06 -12.18 -1.60
N ARG A 73 -20.40 -12.13 -0.43
CA ARG A 73 -20.71 -11.12 0.58
C ARG A 73 -20.31 -9.71 0.15
N ALA A 74 -19.18 -9.53 -0.51
CA ALA A 74 -18.75 -8.23 -1.00
C ALA A 74 -19.75 -7.67 -2.04
N GLY A 75 -20.43 -8.54 -2.80
CA GLY A 75 -21.43 -8.16 -3.79
C GLY A 75 -22.67 -7.44 -3.24
N ASP A 76 -23.05 -7.66 -1.98
CA ASP A 76 -24.24 -7.08 -1.35
C ASP A 76 -23.97 -6.33 -0.03
N ALA A 77 -22.70 -6.18 0.35
CA ALA A 77 -22.32 -5.48 1.57
C ALA A 77 -22.58 -3.96 1.50
N PRO A 78 -23.04 -3.34 2.60
CA PRO A 78 -23.05 -1.89 2.72
C PRO A 78 -21.65 -1.34 3.00
N GLU A 79 -21.42 -0.05 2.72
CA GLU A 79 -20.18 0.61 3.12
C GLU A 79 -20.09 0.81 4.65
N PRO A 80 -18.90 0.73 5.28
CA PRO A 80 -17.59 0.48 4.66
C PRO A 80 -17.23 -1.02 4.53
N LEU A 81 -18.12 -1.95 4.91
CA LEU A 81 -17.83 -3.38 4.87
C LEU A 81 -17.47 -3.84 3.45
N ARG A 82 -18.20 -3.36 2.44
CA ARG A 82 -17.91 -3.66 1.04
C ARG A 82 -16.48 -3.30 0.66
N ALA A 83 -16.05 -2.08 0.96
CA ALA A 83 -14.70 -1.62 0.70
C ALA A 83 -13.63 -2.48 1.41
N LEU A 84 -13.87 -2.80 2.68
CA LEU A 84 -12.97 -3.65 3.48
C LEU A 84 -12.85 -5.07 2.89
N LEU A 85 -13.97 -5.71 2.56
CA LEU A 85 -13.99 -7.05 1.95
C LEU A 85 -13.28 -7.07 0.61
N HIS A 86 -13.51 -6.07 -0.25
CA HIS A 86 -12.81 -5.97 -1.52
C HIS A 86 -11.30 -5.74 -1.36
N SER A 87 -10.86 -4.98 -0.36
CA SER A 87 -9.43 -4.84 -0.08
C SER A 87 -8.80 -6.14 0.43
N ALA A 88 -9.53 -6.91 1.24
CA ALA A 88 -9.11 -8.23 1.68
C ALA A 88 -9.05 -9.23 0.50
N LEU A 89 -10.07 -9.25 -0.36
CA LEU A 89 -10.12 -10.08 -1.57
C LEU A 89 -8.98 -9.74 -2.54
N GLY A 90 -8.70 -8.46 -2.78
CA GLY A 90 -7.59 -8.04 -3.63
C GLY A 90 -6.25 -8.57 -3.11
N GLN A 91 -6.04 -8.53 -1.78
CA GLN A 91 -4.85 -9.10 -1.14
C GLN A 91 -4.80 -10.62 -1.23
N ALA A 92 -5.92 -11.31 -0.99
CA ALA A 92 -5.98 -12.77 -1.03
C ALA A 92 -5.71 -13.32 -2.44
N TRP A 93 -6.32 -12.72 -3.47
CA TRP A 93 -6.04 -13.07 -4.86
C TRP A 93 -4.60 -12.78 -5.29
N TRP A 94 -4.00 -11.69 -4.77
CA TRP A 94 -2.59 -11.39 -4.99
C TRP A 94 -1.69 -12.46 -4.35
N GLN A 95 -1.96 -12.85 -3.10
CA GLN A 95 -1.21 -13.91 -2.42
C GLN A 95 -1.33 -15.27 -3.12
N ARG A 96 -2.53 -15.63 -3.59
CA ARG A 96 -2.72 -16.85 -4.39
C ARG A 96 -1.89 -16.82 -5.67
N TYR A 97 -1.89 -15.70 -6.39
CA TYR A 97 -1.02 -15.52 -7.56
C TYR A 97 0.47 -15.69 -7.19
N GLU A 98 0.94 -15.07 -6.11
CA GLU A 98 2.33 -15.18 -5.66
C GLU A 98 2.70 -16.64 -5.34
N ASN A 99 1.82 -17.38 -4.66
CA ASN A 99 2.01 -18.79 -4.30
C ASN A 99 2.06 -19.70 -5.53
N GLU A 100 1.23 -19.42 -6.54
CA GLU A 100 1.14 -20.21 -7.77
C GLU A 100 2.03 -19.68 -8.90
N ARG A 101 2.80 -18.62 -8.68
CA ARG A 101 3.47 -17.83 -9.73
C ARG A 101 4.23 -18.69 -10.74
N TRP A 102 5.01 -19.65 -10.27
CA TRP A 102 5.80 -20.53 -11.16
C TRP A 102 4.91 -21.33 -12.11
N ARG A 103 3.78 -21.87 -11.62
CA ARG A 103 2.79 -22.58 -12.44
C ARG A 103 2.13 -21.63 -13.44
N VAL A 104 1.74 -20.44 -12.97
CA VAL A 104 1.05 -19.45 -13.78
C VAL A 104 1.94 -18.96 -14.94
N LEU A 105 3.24 -18.81 -14.71
CA LEU A 105 4.20 -18.41 -15.75
C LEU A 105 4.55 -19.54 -16.73
N ASP A 106 4.44 -20.81 -16.31
CA ASP A 106 4.62 -21.98 -17.18
C ASP A 106 3.40 -22.25 -18.10
N ARG A 107 2.23 -21.69 -17.78
CA ARG A 107 1.05 -21.81 -18.65
C ARG A 107 1.28 -21.02 -19.95
N THR A 108 1.17 -21.69 -21.10
CA THR A 108 1.04 -20.99 -22.38
C THR A 108 -0.19 -20.09 -22.33
N ASN A 109 -0.07 -18.86 -22.86
CA ASN A 109 -0.99 -17.74 -22.75
C ASN A 109 -2.39 -18.06 -23.33
N THR A 110 -3.11 -18.95 -22.64
CA THR A 110 -4.42 -19.49 -22.99
C THR A 110 -5.47 -18.68 -22.27
N ILE A 111 -6.59 -18.47 -22.94
CA ILE A 111 -7.79 -17.92 -22.31
C ILE A 111 -8.31 -19.05 -21.44
N GLY A 112 -7.85 -19.09 -20.19
CA GLY A 112 -8.39 -19.98 -19.16
C GLY A 112 -9.89 -19.73 -18.99
N ASP A 113 -10.56 -20.69 -18.36
CA ASP A 113 -11.95 -20.54 -17.95
C ASP A 113 -12.04 -19.38 -16.93
N PRO A 114 -12.85 -18.33 -17.18
CA PRO A 114 -13.04 -17.23 -16.23
C PRO A 114 -13.52 -17.68 -14.85
N ASP A 115 -14.17 -18.84 -14.76
CA ASP A 115 -14.72 -19.37 -13.51
C ASP A 115 -13.78 -20.38 -12.83
N ASP A 116 -12.64 -20.73 -13.46
CA ASP A 116 -11.63 -21.64 -12.89
C ASP A 116 -10.24 -20.97 -12.77
N PRO A 117 -9.90 -20.42 -11.58
CA PRO A 117 -8.61 -19.81 -11.30
C PRO A 117 -7.39 -20.71 -11.55
N ASP A 118 -7.56 -22.04 -11.52
CA ASP A 118 -6.48 -22.99 -11.79
C ASP A 118 -6.11 -23.06 -13.27
N THR A 119 -6.90 -22.43 -14.14
CA THR A 119 -6.61 -22.28 -15.58
C THR A 119 -6.10 -20.88 -15.94
N TRP A 120 -6.14 -19.92 -15.01
CA TRP A 120 -5.83 -18.53 -15.30
C TRP A 120 -4.34 -18.32 -15.63
N GLY A 121 -4.08 -17.52 -16.67
CA GLY A 121 -2.78 -16.91 -16.90
C GLY A 121 -2.59 -15.64 -16.06
N GLN A 122 -1.37 -15.09 -16.05
CA GLN A 122 -1.02 -13.90 -15.26
C GLN A 122 -2.02 -12.75 -15.46
N ARG A 123 -2.41 -12.46 -16.71
CA ARG A 123 -3.33 -11.36 -17.03
C ARG A 123 -4.70 -11.47 -16.35
N ALA A 124 -5.24 -12.69 -16.20
CA ALA A 124 -6.53 -12.91 -15.55
C ALA A 124 -6.43 -12.65 -14.03
N TYR A 125 -5.38 -13.17 -13.38
CA TYR A 125 -5.07 -12.84 -11.97
C TYR A 125 -4.92 -11.34 -11.77
N MET A 126 -4.13 -10.66 -12.62
CA MET A 126 -3.92 -9.22 -12.49
C MET A 126 -5.23 -8.43 -12.67
N ALA A 127 -6.12 -8.85 -13.58
CA ALA A 127 -7.41 -8.22 -13.76
C ALA A 127 -8.33 -8.43 -12.53
N LYS A 128 -8.35 -9.63 -11.95
CA LYS A 128 -9.13 -9.95 -10.75
C LYS A 128 -8.67 -9.12 -9.55
N VAL A 129 -7.37 -9.08 -9.29
CA VAL A 129 -6.76 -8.28 -8.21
C VAL A 129 -7.05 -6.80 -8.40
N LEU A 130 -6.85 -6.27 -9.61
CA LEU A 130 -7.13 -4.87 -9.93
C LEU A 130 -8.62 -4.53 -9.70
N GLY A 131 -9.53 -5.39 -10.14
CA GLY A 131 -10.98 -5.19 -9.98
C GLY A 131 -11.38 -5.06 -8.51
N HIS A 132 -10.86 -5.93 -7.65
CA HIS A 132 -11.13 -5.85 -6.21
C HIS A 132 -10.54 -4.60 -5.56
N PHE A 133 -9.29 -4.23 -5.85
CA PHE A 133 -8.74 -2.98 -5.30
C PHE A 133 -9.48 -1.74 -5.81
N GLN A 134 -9.92 -1.72 -7.07
CA GLN A 134 -10.76 -0.63 -7.58
C GLN A 134 -12.11 -0.56 -6.86
N ALA A 135 -12.78 -1.69 -6.66
CA ALA A 135 -14.04 -1.76 -5.91
C ALA A 135 -13.85 -1.33 -4.44
N SER A 136 -12.69 -1.61 -3.85
CA SER A 136 -12.37 -1.16 -2.48
C SER A 136 -12.24 0.35 -2.32
N LEU A 137 -12.04 1.08 -3.42
CA LEU A 137 -11.80 2.53 -3.43
C LEU A 137 -12.94 3.33 -4.07
N GLU A 138 -14.00 2.65 -4.51
CA GLU A 138 -15.08 3.25 -5.29
C GLU A 138 -15.89 4.28 -4.48
N ALA A 139 -16.21 3.96 -3.22
CA ALA A 139 -16.99 4.82 -2.33
C ALA A 139 -16.15 5.95 -1.69
N ARG A 140 -15.32 6.63 -2.50
CA ARG A 140 -14.32 7.60 -2.03
C ARG A 140 -14.88 8.59 -1.00
N ASP A 141 -15.99 9.24 -1.31
CA ASP A 141 -16.57 10.31 -0.46
C ASP A 141 -16.95 9.78 0.94
N THR A 142 -17.46 8.55 1.03
CA THR A 142 -17.73 7.88 2.31
C THR A 142 -16.43 7.52 3.03
N LEU A 143 -15.45 6.99 2.30
CA LEU A 143 -14.22 6.44 2.89
C LEU A 143 -13.28 7.52 3.43
N VAL A 144 -13.28 8.73 2.85
CA VAL A 144 -12.48 9.87 3.34
C VAL A 144 -13.07 10.48 4.61
N GLU A 145 -14.37 10.31 4.86
CA GLU A 145 -15.02 10.80 6.09
C GLU A 145 -14.82 9.86 7.28
N LEU A 146 -14.47 8.60 7.02
CA LEU A 146 -14.24 7.59 8.06
C LEU A 146 -12.79 7.64 8.53
N PRO A 147 -12.52 8.04 9.79
CA PRO A 147 -11.15 8.09 10.27
C PRO A 147 -10.63 6.68 10.53
N VAL A 148 -9.34 6.43 10.28
CA VAL A 148 -8.76 5.07 10.34
C VAL A 148 -8.91 4.39 11.71
N HIS A 149 -8.96 5.18 12.80
CA HIS A 149 -9.09 4.67 14.15
C HIS A 149 -10.42 3.94 14.42
N VAL A 150 -11.41 4.06 13.53
CA VAL A 150 -12.60 3.19 13.60
C VAL A 150 -12.23 1.71 13.46
N LEU A 151 -11.06 1.40 12.90
CA LEU A 151 -10.52 0.05 12.78
C LEU A 151 -9.53 -0.31 13.90
N ASP A 152 -9.45 0.49 14.97
CA ASP A 152 -8.61 0.17 16.12
C ASP A 152 -8.99 -1.22 16.66
N GLY A 153 -8.01 -2.14 16.73
CA GLY A 153 -8.22 -3.53 17.12
C GLY A 153 -8.48 -4.52 15.96
N LEU A 154 -8.66 -4.03 14.73
CA LEU A 154 -8.66 -4.84 13.50
C LEU A 154 -7.36 -4.72 12.71
N LEU A 155 -6.68 -3.59 12.86
CA LEU A 155 -5.36 -3.37 12.30
C LEU A 155 -4.34 -3.60 13.40
N ASP A 156 -3.20 -4.21 13.06
CA ASP A 156 -2.01 -4.08 13.89
C ASP A 156 -1.80 -2.58 14.17
N PRO A 157 -1.42 -2.19 15.40
CA PRO A 157 -1.20 -0.78 15.74
C PRO A 157 -0.10 -0.23 14.84
N ALA A 158 -0.50 0.32 13.69
CA ALA A 158 0.39 0.98 12.78
C ALA A 158 0.83 2.25 13.50
N GLY A 159 2.13 2.36 13.80
CA GLY A 159 2.77 3.57 14.31
C GLY A 159 2.63 4.80 13.37
N GLU A 160 1.79 4.69 12.35
CA GLU A 160 1.64 5.54 11.17
C GLU A 160 0.18 5.95 10.94
N ALA A 161 -0.75 5.74 11.90
CA ALA A 161 -2.15 6.17 11.75
C ALA A 161 -2.29 7.67 11.40
N HIS A 162 -1.33 8.50 11.83
CA HIS A 162 -1.25 9.92 11.46
C HIS A 162 -0.85 10.17 9.99
N LEU A 163 -0.22 9.19 9.32
CA LEU A 163 0.09 9.20 7.89
C LEU A 163 -1.04 8.59 7.05
N ARG A 164 -1.98 7.88 7.69
CA ARG A 164 -3.16 7.25 7.06
C ARG A 164 -4.44 7.68 7.78
N PRO A 165 -4.80 8.97 7.80
CA PRO A 165 -5.83 9.47 8.71
C PRO A 165 -7.23 8.91 8.41
N THR A 166 -7.53 8.50 7.18
CA THR A 166 -8.84 8.01 6.75
C THR A 166 -8.82 6.54 6.32
N LEU A 167 -10.00 5.93 6.25
CA LEU A 167 -10.14 4.59 5.68
C LEU A 167 -9.73 4.55 4.21
N TYR A 168 -10.00 5.62 3.46
CA TYR A 168 -9.51 5.74 2.09
C TYR A 168 -7.98 5.63 2.02
N ASP A 169 -7.27 6.31 2.93
CA ASP A 169 -5.80 6.26 2.98
C ASP A 169 -5.28 4.84 3.20
N LEU A 170 -5.86 4.13 4.16
CA LEU A 170 -5.48 2.75 4.45
C LEU A 170 -5.68 1.85 3.22
N LEU A 171 -6.86 1.90 2.61
CA LEU A 171 -7.20 1.03 1.47
C LEU A 171 -6.36 1.38 0.24
N ALA A 172 -6.10 2.67 -0.01
CA ALA A 172 -5.28 3.12 -1.12
C ALA A 172 -3.82 2.68 -0.95
N HIS A 173 -3.27 2.72 0.27
CA HIS A 173 -1.91 2.24 0.52
C HIS A 173 -1.79 0.72 0.45
N ARG A 174 -2.83 -0.03 0.84
CA ARG A 174 -2.89 -1.48 0.59
C ARG A 174 -2.87 -1.80 -0.90
N ALA A 175 -3.64 -1.06 -1.70
CA ALA A 175 -3.62 -1.20 -3.15
C ALA A 175 -2.25 -0.81 -3.75
N LEU A 176 -1.64 0.27 -3.27
CA LEU A 176 -0.31 0.70 -3.71
C LEU A 176 0.76 -0.35 -3.43
N ALA A 177 0.75 -1.01 -2.27
CA ALA A 177 1.72 -2.06 -1.94
C ALA A 177 1.75 -3.19 -3.00
N VAL A 178 0.61 -3.44 -3.64
CA VAL A 178 0.45 -4.41 -4.73
C VAL A 178 0.76 -3.78 -6.09
N PHE A 179 0.23 -2.59 -6.39
CA PHE A 179 0.40 -1.94 -7.70
C PHE A 179 1.82 -1.46 -7.99
N THR A 180 2.62 -1.19 -6.96
CA THR A 180 4.04 -0.83 -7.13
C THR A 180 4.96 -2.06 -7.19
N ASN A 181 4.43 -3.29 -7.08
CA ASN A 181 5.26 -4.48 -7.16
C ASN A 181 5.79 -4.69 -8.59
N PRO A 182 7.11 -4.86 -8.80
CA PRO A 182 7.70 -5.05 -10.13
C PRO A 182 7.16 -6.24 -10.94
N GLU A 183 6.70 -7.31 -10.29
CA GLU A 183 6.27 -8.57 -10.93
C GLU A 183 5.03 -8.42 -11.80
N THR A 184 4.27 -7.38 -11.52
CA THR A 184 3.01 -7.01 -12.18
C THR A 184 3.24 -6.57 -13.64
N ARG A 185 4.51 -6.30 -14.00
CA ARG A 185 4.93 -5.77 -15.30
C ARG A 185 5.47 -6.83 -16.27
N LEU A 186 5.49 -8.12 -15.89
CA LEU A 186 6.13 -9.18 -16.68
C LEU A 186 5.38 -9.54 -17.97
N ALA A 187 4.06 -9.34 -18.04
CA ALA A 187 3.24 -9.67 -19.21
C ALA A 187 2.57 -8.45 -19.89
N GLU A 188 3.10 -7.25 -19.68
CA GLU A 188 2.52 -6.03 -20.26
C GLU A 188 2.83 -5.88 -21.77
N PRO A 189 1.90 -5.31 -22.57
CA PRO A 189 2.12 -5.07 -23.99
C PRO A 189 3.16 -3.96 -24.24
N ALA A 190 3.72 -3.92 -25.45
CA ALA A 190 4.70 -2.89 -25.85
C ALA A 190 4.14 -1.45 -25.80
N SER A 191 2.81 -1.28 -25.94
CA SER A 191 2.11 0.01 -25.85
C SER A 191 1.69 0.39 -24.42
N ARG A 192 2.28 -0.25 -23.42
CA ARG A 192 1.97 0.03 -22.01
C ARG A 192 2.22 1.47 -21.64
N PHE A 193 1.56 1.91 -20.57
CA PHE A 193 1.86 3.17 -19.93
C PHE A 193 3.34 3.24 -19.50
N GLN A 194 3.98 4.40 -19.68
CA GLN A 194 5.36 4.66 -19.27
C GLN A 194 5.44 6.00 -18.54
N LEU A 195 6.42 6.10 -17.63
CA LEU A 195 6.77 7.33 -16.94
C LEU A 195 7.88 8.05 -17.70
N ASP A 196 7.49 8.73 -18.77
CA ASP A 196 8.40 9.38 -19.72
C ASP A 196 8.22 10.91 -19.75
N GLN A 197 7.53 11.49 -18.76
CA GLN A 197 7.25 12.93 -18.70
C GLN A 197 7.88 13.56 -17.47
N GLU A 198 8.59 14.68 -17.64
CA GLU A 198 9.16 15.44 -16.52
C GLU A 198 8.10 15.87 -15.49
N LYS A 199 6.87 16.15 -15.96
CA LYS A 199 5.74 16.50 -15.08
C LYS A 199 5.36 15.41 -14.08
N ASP A 200 5.79 14.17 -14.28
CA ASP A 200 5.58 13.10 -13.31
C ASP A 200 6.41 13.34 -12.03
N PHE A 201 7.42 14.21 -12.07
CA PHE A 201 8.18 14.68 -10.90
C PHE A 201 7.65 16.00 -10.31
N ALA A 202 6.59 16.58 -10.88
CA ALA A 202 5.96 17.76 -10.30
C ALA A 202 5.47 17.50 -8.88
N LEU A 203 5.28 18.56 -8.09
CA LEU A 203 4.78 18.50 -6.71
C LEU A 203 3.40 19.15 -6.59
N PHE A 204 2.69 18.80 -5.52
CA PHE A 204 1.49 19.49 -5.05
C PHE A 204 0.44 19.63 -6.16
N GLU A 205 -0.16 20.82 -6.34
CA GLU A 205 -1.20 21.13 -7.32
C GLU A 205 -0.83 20.73 -8.75
N SER A 206 0.45 20.92 -9.13
CA SER A 206 0.95 20.61 -10.47
C SER A 206 0.94 19.12 -10.77
N PHE A 207 1.12 18.27 -9.76
CA PHE A 207 0.97 16.82 -9.89
C PHE A 207 -0.47 16.37 -9.64
N ALA A 208 -1.10 16.93 -8.61
CA ALA A 208 -2.40 16.55 -8.09
C ALA A 208 -3.53 16.86 -9.09
N HIS A 209 -3.63 18.06 -9.66
CA HIS A 209 -4.83 18.44 -10.41
C HIS A 209 -4.97 17.84 -11.82
N PRO A 210 -3.92 17.68 -12.63
CA PRO A 210 -4.08 17.17 -13.99
C PRO A 210 -4.81 15.83 -14.02
N ARG A 211 -5.84 15.73 -14.87
CA ARG A 211 -6.46 14.44 -15.19
C ARG A 211 -5.56 13.71 -16.17
N GLN A 212 -5.06 12.55 -15.77
CA GLN A 212 -4.31 11.69 -16.66
C GLN A 212 -5.27 10.67 -17.27
N GLN A 213 -5.25 10.57 -18.58
CA GLN A 213 -5.95 9.53 -19.33
C GLN A 213 -4.89 8.76 -20.11
N HIS A 214 -5.05 7.45 -20.18
CA HIS A 214 -4.20 6.60 -20.98
C HIS A 214 -5.06 5.48 -21.57
N PRO A 215 -4.84 5.06 -22.84
CA PRO A 215 -5.59 3.95 -23.44
C PRO A 215 -5.45 2.65 -22.64
N ASP A 216 -4.24 2.40 -22.12
CA ASP A 216 -3.98 1.31 -21.18
C ASP A 216 -4.29 1.74 -19.75
N SER A 217 -5.57 1.96 -19.48
CA SER A 217 -6.05 2.35 -18.15
C SER A 217 -5.95 1.22 -17.13
N ALA A 218 -5.76 -0.03 -17.56
CA ALA A 218 -5.59 -1.18 -16.69
C ALA A 218 -4.14 -1.40 -16.24
N SER A 219 -3.16 -0.68 -16.81
CA SER A 219 -1.77 -0.76 -16.36
C SER A 219 -1.64 -0.45 -14.87
N TRP A 220 -0.97 -1.34 -14.16
CA TRP A 220 -0.77 -1.20 -12.72
C TRP A 220 0.12 0.01 -12.39
N LEU A 221 1.11 0.30 -13.26
CA LEU A 221 1.91 1.53 -13.18
C LEU A 221 1.03 2.79 -13.27
N PHE A 222 0.05 2.80 -14.18
CA PHE A 222 -0.92 3.89 -14.31
C PHE A 222 -1.85 3.97 -13.09
N GLN A 223 -2.31 2.83 -12.59
CA GLN A 223 -3.17 2.75 -11.40
C GLN A 223 -2.47 3.25 -10.14
N ALA A 224 -1.21 2.87 -9.92
CA ALA A 224 -0.39 3.39 -8.83
C ALA A 224 -0.22 4.92 -8.92
N LEU A 225 0.13 5.44 -10.10
CA LEU A 225 0.29 6.89 -10.31
C LEU A 225 -1.04 7.65 -10.08
N ARG A 226 -2.17 7.05 -10.47
CA ARG A 226 -3.50 7.60 -10.20
C ARG A 226 -3.81 7.65 -8.70
N LEU A 227 -3.53 6.57 -7.97
CA LEU A 227 -3.74 6.53 -6.51
C LEU A 227 -2.84 7.52 -5.77
N TYR A 228 -1.56 7.62 -6.12
CA TYR A 228 -0.69 8.66 -5.56
C TYR A 228 -1.24 10.06 -5.80
N ARG A 229 -1.85 10.30 -6.97
CA ARG A 229 -2.49 11.58 -7.27
C ARG A 229 -3.73 11.83 -6.42
N ASP A 230 -4.56 10.81 -6.22
CA ASP A 230 -5.77 10.93 -5.40
C ASP A 230 -5.45 11.15 -3.91
N LEU A 231 -4.40 10.48 -3.40
CA LEU A 231 -3.86 10.70 -2.06
C LEU A 231 -3.22 12.09 -1.91
N ALA A 232 -2.42 12.53 -2.89
CA ALA A 232 -1.86 13.87 -2.87
C ALA A 232 -2.98 14.93 -2.81
N ARG A 233 -4.01 14.80 -3.66
CA ARG A 233 -5.19 15.68 -3.63
C ARG A 233 -5.90 15.69 -2.28
N LEU A 234 -6.02 14.54 -1.64
CA LEU A 234 -6.70 14.40 -0.35
C LEU A 234 -6.00 15.21 0.74
N HIS A 235 -4.67 15.22 0.74
CA HIS A 235 -3.86 15.85 1.79
C HIS A 235 -3.32 17.25 1.45
N LEU A 236 -3.59 17.80 0.26
CA LEU A 236 -3.13 19.14 -0.15
C LEU A 236 -3.51 20.25 0.84
N SER A 237 -4.68 20.12 1.48
CA SER A 237 -5.22 21.11 2.41
C SER A 237 -5.01 20.76 3.89
N ASP A 238 -4.25 19.71 4.19
CA ASP A 238 -4.05 19.27 5.57
C ASP A 238 -3.25 20.31 6.36
N THR A 239 -3.66 20.53 7.62
CA THR A 239 -2.93 21.44 8.52
C THR A 239 -1.56 20.88 8.89
N ARG A 240 -1.44 19.55 8.98
CA ARG A 240 -0.19 18.84 9.19
C ARG A 240 0.24 18.19 7.88
N PRO A 241 1.41 18.51 7.33
CA PRO A 241 1.80 18.02 6.02
C PRO A 241 2.33 16.58 6.04
N ASP A 242 2.40 15.91 7.18
CA ASP A 242 3.05 14.60 7.36
C ASP A 242 2.52 13.55 6.37
N ALA A 243 1.19 13.40 6.23
CA ALA A 243 0.59 12.44 5.30
C ALA A 243 0.88 12.78 3.83
N LEU A 244 0.79 14.07 3.46
CA LEU A 244 1.15 14.53 2.12
C LEU A 244 2.62 14.28 1.80
N VAL A 245 3.51 14.59 2.74
CA VAL A 245 4.97 14.42 2.56
C VAL A 245 5.32 12.95 2.43
N ASP A 246 4.72 12.07 3.23
CA ASP A 246 4.93 10.63 3.10
C ASP A 246 4.48 10.10 1.73
N VAL A 247 3.28 10.50 1.27
CA VAL A 247 2.77 10.18 -0.07
C VAL A 247 3.71 10.68 -1.17
N GLU A 248 4.18 11.93 -1.07
CA GLU A 248 5.11 12.51 -2.05
C GLU A 248 6.46 11.81 -2.06
N LEU A 249 7.00 11.41 -0.90
CA LEU A 249 8.27 10.67 -0.83
C LEU A 249 8.17 9.29 -1.47
N GLN A 250 7.10 8.54 -1.17
CA GLN A 250 6.84 7.24 -1.78
C GLN A 250 6.65 7.38 -3.29
N ARG A 251 5.81 8.33 -3.71
CA ARG A 251 5.53 8.60 -5.12
C ARG A 251 6.78 9.01 -5.89
N LEU A 252 7.58 9.94 -5.39
CA LEU A 252 8.79 10.39 -6.08
C LEU A 252 9.81 9.25 -6.21
N ALA A 253 9.96 8.41 -5.18
CA ALA A 253 10.81 7.24 -5.25
C ALA A 253 10.29 6.25 -6.32
N PHE A 254 8.98 5.99 -6.33
CA PHE A 254 8.32 5.17 -7.33
C PHE A 254 8.54 5.69 -8.76
N VAL A 255 8.29 6.99 -8.99
CA VAL A 255 8.47 7.62 -10.30
C VAL A 255 9.93 7.55 -10.75
N ARG A 256 10.89 7.83 -9.86
CA ARG A 256 12.32 7.70 -10.16
C ARG A 256 12.70 6.27 -10.56
N GLU A 257 12.24 5.29 -9.80
CA GLU A 257 12.55 3.88 -10.07
C GLU A 257 12.02 3.44 -11.44
N HIS A 258 10.81 3.89 -11.78
CA HIS A 258 10.06 3.41 -12.95
C HIS A 258 10.18 4.31 -14.19
N SER A 259 10.74 5.51 -14.05
CA SER A 259 10.91 6.44 -15.17
C SER A 259 11.99 5.97 -16.14
N VAL A 260 11.70 6.20 -17.43
CA VAL A 260 12.61 5.95 -18.55
C VAL A 260 13.42 7.19 -18.95
N LEU A 261 13.23 8.31 -18.26
CA LEU A 261 13.95 9.55 -18.52
C LEU A 261 15.43 9.43 -18.14
N PRO A 262 16.36 9.92 -18.97
CA PRO A 262 17.79 9.84 -18.71
C PRO A 262 18.23 10.69 -17.51
N ASP A 263 17.50 11.76 -17.20
CA ASP A 263 17.77 12.74 -16.15
C ASP A 263 16.89 12.57 -14.89
N LYS A 264 16.20 11.43 -14.77
CA LYS A 264 15.29 11.11 -13.66
C LYS A 264 15.88 11.27 -12.25
N ASP A 265 17.19 11.03 -12.10
CA ASP A 265 17.89 11.21 -10.84
C ASP A 265 18.01 12.69 -10.45
N SER A 266 18.25 13.57 -11.43
CA SER A 266 18.27 15.03 -11.23
C SER A 266 16.87 15.56 -10.94
N LEU A 267 15.87 15.14 -11.74
CA LEU A 267 14.46 15.52 -11.53
C LEU A 267 13.97 15.11 -10.14
N TYR A 268 14.35 13.93 -9.66
CA TYR A 268 14.04 13.45 -8.31
C TYR A 268 14.66 14.34 -7.22
N LEU A 269 15.96 14.64 -7.32
CA LEU A 269 16.63 15.48 -6.33
C LEU A 269 16.11 16.93 -6.33
N ASP A 270 15.79 17.48 -7.49
CA ASP A 270 15.19 18.82 -7.62
C ASP A 270 13.79 18.86 -6.98
N ALA A 271 12.99 17.81 -7.17
CA ALA A 271 11.70 17.66 -6.52
C ALA A 271 11.85 17.54 -5.00
N LEU A 272 12.75 16.70 -4.48
CA LEU A 272 13.00 16.60 -3.03
C LEU A 272 13.50 17.91 -2.43
N THR A 273 14.39 18.62 -3.13
CA THR A 273 14.89 19.92 -2.71
C THR A 273 13.75 20.92 -2.62
N THR A 274 12.88 20.96 -3.64
CA THR A 274 11.70 21.83 -3.66
C THR A 274 10.73 21.48 -2.53
N LEU A 275 10.42 20.19 -2.34
CA LEU A 275 9.55 19.71 -1.26
C LEU A 275 10.08 20.14 0.11
N ARG A 276 11.38 19.96 0.35
CA ARG A 276 12.06 20.34 1.59
C ARG A 276 11.93 21.85 1.89
N THR A 277 12.00 22.73 0.89
CA THR A 277 11.86 24.19 1.10
C THR A 277 10.47 24.61 1.59
N ARG A 278 9.44 23.78 1.38
CA ARG A 278 8.05 24.05 1.78
C ARG A 278 7.74 23.63 3.21
N LEU A 279 8.67 22.96 3.88
CA LEU A 279 8.49 22.39 5.23
C LEU A 279 9.40 23.07 6.27
N PRO A 280 9.62 24.41 6.27
CA PRO A 280 10.67 25.01 7.09
C PRO A 280 10.45 24.85 8.59
N LYS A 281 9.23 24.52 9.03
CA LYS A 281 8.84 24.42 10.44
C LYS A 281 8.30 23.03 10.84
N ASP A 282 8.18 22.12 9.89
CA ASP A 282 7.52 20.83 10.09
C ASP A 282 8.57 19.73 10.25
N SER A 283 8.37 18.84 11.22
CA SER A 283 9.35 17.78 11.51
C SER A 283 9.63 16.88 10.32
N CYS A 284 8.62 16.67 9.45
CA CYS A 284 8.68 15.92 8.21
C CYS A 284 9.73 16.43 7.20
N TRP A 285 10.30 17.62 7.44
CA TRP A 285 11.49 18.12 6.74
C TRP A 285 12.68 17.15 6.84
N SER A 286 12.84 16.47 7.98
CA SER A 286 13.95 15.53 8.20
C SER A 286 13.80 14.26 7.38
N GLU A 287 12.57 13.85 7.08
CA GLU A 287 12.22 12.68 6.27
C GLU A 287 12.57 12.94 4.80
N VAL A 288 12.30 14.15 4.31
CA VAL A 288 12.74 14.58 2.98
C VAL A 288 14.27 14.64 2.91
N THR A 289 14.90 15.19 3.95
CA THR A 289 16.37 15.27 4.01
C THR A 289 17.01 13.89 4.10
N HIS A 290 16.40 12.96 4.85
CA HIS A 290 16.79 11.56 4.89
C HIS A 290 16.67 10.89 3.52
N ALA A 291 15.60 11.15 2.76
CA ALA A 291 15.45 10.62 1.40
C ALA A 291 16.56 11.12 0.46
N MET A 292 16.93 12.42 0.55
CA MET A 292 18.07 12.98 -0.17
C MET A 292 19.39 12.30 0.25
N ALA A 293 19.60 12.09 1.57
CA ALA A 293 20.78 11.42 2.08
C ALA A 293 20.88 9.96 1.58
N ARG A 294 19.76 9.22 1.57
CA ARG A 294 19.69 7.85 1.04
C ARG A 294 20.05 7.79 -0.44
N PHE A 295 19.60 8.76 -1.24
CA PHE A 295 19.98 8.86 -2.64
C PHE A 295 21.51 8.95 -2.77
N HIS A 296 22.14 9.88 -2.05
CA HIS A 296 23.59 10.06 -2.09
C HIS A 296 24.37 8.87 -1.51
N ALA A 297 23.86 8.21 -0.48
CA ALA A 297 24.46 6.99 0.07
C ALA A 297 24.47 5.86 -0.98
N GLY A 298 23.36 5.69 -1.71
CA GLY A 298 23.26 4.75 -2.82
C GLY A 298 24.26 5.03 -3.94
N GLU A 299 24.40 6.30 -4.34
CA GLU A 299 25.42 6.72 -5.31
C GLU A 299 26.84 6.43 -4.79
N GLY A 300 27.10 6.69 -3.50
CA GLY A 300 28.37 6.38 -2.85
C GLY A 300 28.72 4.89 -2.83
N GLY A 301 27.71 4.01 -2.85
CA GLY A 301 27.90 2.57 -3.03
C GLY A 301 28.41 2.18 -4.42
N ARG A 302 28.25 3.05 -5.42
CA ARG A 302 28.72 2.85 -6.81
C ARG A 302 30.13 3.38 -7.04
N TYR A 303 30.73 4.07 -6.05
CA TYR A 303 32.09 4.60 -6.18
C TYR A 303 33.11 3.48 -6.41
N GLN A 304 33.89 3.61 -7.47
CA GLN A 304 34.99 2.70 -7.79
C GLN A 304 36.29 3.50 -7.81
N ARG A 305 37.17 3.25 -6.82
CA ARG A 305 38.45 3.97 -6.63
C ARG A 305 39.30 4.08 -7.89
N LEU A 306 39.26 3.06 -8.76
CA LEU A 306 40.10 2.98 -9.96
C LEU A 306 39.39 3.51 -11.24
N ALA A 307 38.09 3.82 -11.18
CA ALA A 307 37.31 4.26 -12.33
C ALA A 307 37.13 5.80 -12.41
N GLY A 308 37.76 6.55 -11.52
CA GLY A 308 37.71 8.02 -11.45
C GLY A 308 37.05 8.54 -10.17
N ASP A 309 36.69 9.83 -10.18
CA ASP A 309 36.16 10.54 -9.01
C ASP A 309 34.62 10.60 -8.96
N ALA A 310 33.92 9.98 -9.92
CA ALA A 310 32.47 9.87 -9.89
C ALA A 310 32.00 9.22 -8.58
N TYR A 311 31.03 9.85 -7.90
CA TYR A 311 30.45 9.40 -6.62
C TYR A 311 31.38 9.41 -5.39
N LYS A 312 32.64 9.83 -5.53
CA LYS A 312 33.65 9.82 -4.45
C LYS A 312 33.19 10.51 -3.17
N HIS A 313 32.48 11.62 -3.30
CA HIS A 313 32.00 12.43 -2.18
C HIS A 313 30.53 12.20 -1.83
N ALA A 314 29.86 11.23 -2.48
CA ALA A 314 28.43 11.05 -2.28
C ALA A 314 28.12 10.55 -0.85
N LYS A 315 28.98 9.73 -0.25
CA LYS A 315 28.85 9.36 1.17
C LYS A 315 29.04 10.55 2.11
N ASP A 316 30.00 11.43 1.83
CA ASP A 316 30.22 12.66 2.61
C ASP A 316 28.97 13.56 2.56
N THR A 317 28.38 13.72 1.36
CA THR A 317 27.11 14.44 1.18
C THR A 317 25.96 13.81 1.96
N ALA A 318 25.84 12.48 1.94
CA ALA A 318 24.80 11.78 2.69
C ALA A 318 24.92 12.03 4.20
N VAL A 319 26.14 11.93 4.76
CA VAL A 319 26.41 12.21 6.17
C VAL A 319 26.06 13.66 6.52
N ALA A 320 26.48 14.63 5.69
CA ALA A 320 26.19 16.04 5.92
C ALA A 320 24.67 16.33 5.95
N LEU A 321 23.91 15.75 5.01
CA LEU A 321 22.45 15.85 5.00
C LEU A 321 21.82 15.22 6.25
N CYS A 322 22.31 14.04 6.67
CA CYS A 322 21.83 13.42 7.90
C CYS A 322 22.10 14.28 9.13
N GLU A 323 23.28 14.90 9.23
CA GLU A 323 23.62 15.82 10.31
C GLU A 323 22.71 17.06 10.31
N GLU A 324 22.39 17.59 9.12
CA GLU A 324 21.42 18.68 8.95
C GLU A 324 20.02 18.29 9.47
N GLY A 325 19.53 17.10 9.07
CA GLY A 325 18.29 16.48 9.55
C GLY A 325 18.20 16.39 11.07
N ILE A 326 19.22 15.76 11.66
CA ILE A 326 19.29 15.52 13.11
C ILE A 326 19.34 16.84 13.88
N ALA A 327 20.14 17.81 13.42
CA ALA A 327 20.30 19.09 14.10
C ALA A 327 19.04 19.95 14.03
N ARG A 328 18.32 19.93 12.89
CA ARG A 328 17.16 20.79 12.68
C ARG A 328 15.91 20.33 13.44
N PHE A 329 15.63 19.03 13.43
CA PHE A 329 14.49 18.46 14.17
C PHE A 329 14.92 17.22 14.98
N PRO A 330 15.64 17.42 16.10
CA PRO A 330 16.14 16.31 16.92
C PRO A 330 15.00 15.39 17.39
N GLY A 331 15.20 14.08 17.30
CA GLY A 331 14.24 13.06 17.75
C GLY A 331 13.01 12.85 16.85
N SER A 332 12.86 13.64 15.77
CA SER A 332 11.86 13.37 14.73
C SER A 332 12.05 12.00 14.09
N PHE A 333 11.02 11.50 13.40
CA PHE A 333 11.11 10.21 12.71
C PHE A 333 12.18 10.23 11.62
N GLY A 334 12.24 11.28 10.80
CA GLY A 334 13.33 11.51 9.85
C GLY A 334 14.72 11.61 10.50
N ALA A 335 14.86 12.29 11.65
CA ALA A 335 16.14 12.36 12.36
C ALA A 335 16.61 10.98 12.86
N ARG A 336 15.72 10.14 13.39
CA ARG A 336 16.06 8.77 13.79
C ARG A 336 16.52 7.92 12.61
N HIS A 337 15.92 8.09 11.44
CA HIS A 337 16.38 7.44 10.22
C HIS A 337 17.74 7.96 9.75
N CYS A 338 17.99 9.27 9.84
CA CYS A 338 19.32 9.85 9.60
C CYS A 338 20.39 9.29 10.56
N GLU A 339 20.05 9.07 11.83
CA GLU A 339 20.96 8.44 12.80
C GLU A 339 21.29 6.99 12.42
N ALA A 340 20.31 6.23 11.93
CA ALA A 340 20.52 4.87 11.45
C ALA A 340 21.43 4.86 10.20
N LEU A 341 21.12 5.69 9.19
CA LEU A 341 21.88 5.76 7.95
C LEU A 341 23.35 6.17 8.15
N ARG A 342 23.64 7.06 9.11
CA ARG A 342 25.03 7.46 9.43
C ARG A 342 25.88 6.32 10.02
N ARG A 343 25.26 5.26 10.52
CA ARG A 343 25.96 4.10 11.10
C ARG A 343 26.29 3.01 10.07
N GLU A 344 25.71 3.11 8.87
CA GLU A 344 25.98 2.24 7.72
C GLU A 344 27.21 2.73 6.94
#